data_AF-A0A3B8X392-F1
#
_entry.id   AF-A0A3B8X392-F1
#
_cell.length_a   1.000
_cell.length_b   1.000
_cell.length_c   1.000
_cell.angle_alpha   90.00
_cell.angle_beta   90.00
_cell.angle_gamma   90.00
#
_symmetry.space_group_name_H-M   'P 1'
#
loop_
_entity.id
_entity.type
_entity.pdbx_description
1 polymer ?
#
loop_
_entity_poly.entity_id
_entity_poly.type
_entity_poly.pdbx_seq_one_letter_code
_entity_poly.pdbx_strand_id
1 'polypeptide(L)'
;MTRPGVTFARRCFFAGALLLLACGGARSQDCDGPVAEGLTENRYLFAGGFSWITRKGADRLIRQARRAGFNVLVPAVWKGRGSGWPSQFAEKEMKWLKKGVVADFDPLAYLIEQAHANGLEVHPWFTLSKRQADFMPVYHDDGTPTNFFNVHREDFRRFIADLVGEVAERYPVDGFNLDYVRAGGVCRADLCQQDYLQRTGHSLSVDLLARQVNSAAYERLLQWNRRAVTLMI
;
A
#
# COMPACT_ATOMS: atom_id res chain seq x y z
N MET A 1 -26.14 -13.69 -38.10
CA MET A 1 -24.97 -13.57 -38.99
C MET A 1 -23.79 -13.13 -38.14
N THR A 2 -23.04 -14.12 -37.70
CA THR A 2 -21.90 -14.05 -36.79
C THR A 2 -20.62 -13.85 -37.59
N ARG A 3 -19.79 -12.86 -37.24
CA ARG A 3 -18.41 -12.75 -37.73
C ARG A 3 -17.47 -13.41 -36.71
N PRO A 4 -16.70 -14.43 -37.10
CA PRO A 4 -15.71 -15.06 -36.23
C PRO A 4 -14.35 -14.35 -36.33
N GLY A 5 -13.55 -14.52 -35.28
CA GLY A 5 -12.26 -13.87 -35.06
C GLY A 5 -11.14 -14.33 -35.97
N VAL A 6 -10.08 -13.52 -36.00
CA VAL A 6 -8.85 -13.81 -36.71
C VAL A 6 -7.79 -14.21 -35.69
N THR A 7 -7.51 -15.51 -35.65
CA THR A 7 -6.34 -16.12 -35.03
C THR A 7 -5.22 -16.12 -36.07
N PHE A 8 -4.07 -15.52 -35.80
CA PHE A 8 -2.90 -15.66 -36.70
C PHE A 8 -1.92 -16.67 -36.11
N ALA A 9 -1.84 -17.81 -36.78
CA ALA A 9 -0.95 -18.92 -36.45
C ALA A 9 0.47 -18.68 -36.97
N ARG A 10 1.45 -19.04 -36.13
CA ARG A 10 2.87 -19.20 -36.43
C ARG A 10 3.10 -20.21 -37.55
N ARG A 11 3.93 -19.87 -38.56
CA ARG A 11 4.83 -20.81 -39.25
C ARG A 11 6.01 -20.06 -39.86
N CYS A 12 7.23 -20.48 -39.52
CA CYS A 12 8.36 -20.56 -40.45
C CYS A 12 9.24 -21.74 -39.99
N PHE A 13 9.12 -22.84 -40.72
CA PHE A 13 10.09 -23.93 -40.75
C PHE A 13 11.27 -23.48 -41.62
N PHE A 14 12.50 -23.69 -41.18
CA PHE A 14 13.65 -23.82 -42.08
C PHE A 14 14.43 -25.08 -41.68
N ALA A 15 14.58 -25.98 -42.64
CA ALA A 15 15.45 -27.15 -42.59
C ALA A 15 16.73 -26.87 -43.39
N GLY A 16 17.88 -27.31 -42.87
CA GLY A 16 19.15 -27.29 -43.57
C GLY A 16 20.33 -27.58 -42.63
N ALA A 17 20.85 -28.82 -42.68
CA ALA A 17 22.14 -29.25 -42.12
C ALA A 17 23.28 -28.77 -43.07
N LEU A 18 24.59 -28.68 -42.77
CA LEU A 18 25.48 -29.26 -41.75
C LEU A 18 26.83 -28.46 -41.77
N LEU A 19 27.45 -28.32 -40.59
CA LEU A 19 28.87 -28.06 -40.25
C LEU A 19 29.72 -26.97 -40.96
N LEU A 20 30.20 -25.99 -40.15
CA LEU A 20 31.61 -25.61 -40.04
C LEU A 20 31.83 -24.87 -38.70
N LEU A 21 32.89 -25.27 -37.98
CA LEU A 21 33.30 -24.71 -36.68
C LEU A 21 33.63 -23.21 -36.79
N ALA A 22 33.02 -22.41 -35.91
CA ALA A 22 33.61 -21.16 -35.44
C ALA A 22 33.19 -20.92 -33.98
N CYS A 23 34.15 -21.00 -33.07
CA CYS A 23 34.03 -20.45 -31.72
C CYS A 23 33.82 -18.93 -31.84
N GLY A 24 32.62 -18.47 -31.51
CA GLY A 24 32.27 -17.05 -31.42
C GLY A 24 31.11 -16.91 -30.43
N GLY A 25 31.34 -16.18 -29.35
CA GLY A 25 30.51 -16.20 -28.14
C GLY A 25 29.02 -15.95 -28.39
N ALA A 26 28.19 -16.76 -27.74
CA ALA A 26 26.79 -16.48 -27.55
C ALA A 26 26.64 -15.15 -26.81
N ARG A 27 26.27 -14.08 -27.52
CA ARG A 27 25.68 -12.90 -26.88
C ARG A 27 24.32 -13.33 -26.35
N SER A 28 24.11 -13.15 -25.05
CA SER A 28 22.78 -13.11 -24.47
C SER A 28 21.95 -12.14 -25.30
N GLN A 29 20.83 -12.62 -25.85
CA GLN A 29 19.77 -11.70 -26.23
C GLN A 29 19.22 -11.16 -24.92
N ASP A 30 19.69 -9.96 -24.57
CA ASP A 30 19.12 -9.18 -23.49
C ASP A 30 17.63 -9.00 -23.80
N CYS A 31 16.79 -9.35 -22.82
CA CYS A 31 15.35 -9.18 -22.87
C CYS A 31 15.00 -7.69 -22.76
N ASP A 32 15.46 -6.87 -23.71
CA ASP A 32 15.08 -5.47 -23.81
C ASP A 32 13.71 -5.40 -24.48
N GLY A 33 12.68 -5.69 -23.67
CA GLY A 33 11.36 -5.15 -23.94
C GLY A 33 11.44 -3.61 -23.94
N PRO A 34 10.55 -2.90 -24.65
CA PRO A 34 10.55 -1.44 -24.63
C PRO A 34 10.42 -0.98 -23.18
N VAL A 35 11.49 -0.37 -22.66
CA VAL A 35 11.45 0.37 -21.41
C VAL A 35 10.40 1.46 -21.65
N ALA A 36 9.25 1.37 -21.00
CA ALA A 36 8.29 2.46 -20.99
C ALA A 36 9.08 3.73 -20.69
N GLU A 37 8.98 4.78 -21.51
CA GLU A 37 9.67 6.04 -21.26
C GLU A 37 9.33 6.49 -19.84
N GLY A 38 10.22 6.17 -18.89
CA GLY A 38 9.97 6.40 -17.48
C GLY A 38 9.83 7.90 -17.27
N LEU A 39 8.94 8.31 -16.38
CA LEU A 39 8.84 9.71 -15.97
C LEU A 39 10.25 10.22 -15.65
N THR A 40 10.74 11.18 -16.44
CA THR A 40 12.05 11.79 -16.25
C THR A 40 12.13 12.60 -14.95
N GLU A 41 10.97 13.00 -14.42
CA GLU A 41 10.82 13.70 -13.15
C GLU A 41 9.46 13.32 -12.51
N ASN A 42 9.45 13.07 -11.20
CA ASN A 42 8.23 12.80 -10.44
C ASN A 42 7.87 13.98 -9.55
N ARG A 43 6.70 14.59 -9.79
CA ARG A 43 6.14 15.70 -9.03
C ARG A 43 4.84 15.22 -8.37
N TYR A 44 4.96 14.91 -7.09
CA TYR A 44 3.87 14.33 -6.28
C TYR A 44 2.97 15.40 -5.65
N LEU A 45 1.66 15.22 -5.77
CA LEU A 45 0.65 15.97 -5.03
C LEU A 45 -0.04 15.08 -4.00
N PHE A 46 0.27 15.32 -2.72
CA PHE A 46 -0.38 14.63 -1.60
C PHE A 46 -1.76 15.21 -1.32
N ALA A 47 -2.82 14.49 -1.71
CA ALA A 47 -4.19 14.81 -1.39
C ALA A 47 -4.60 14.15 -0.07
N GLY A 48 -4.09 14.70 1.04
CA GLY A 48 -4.22 14.11 2.38
C GLY A 48 -5.63 14.12 2.98
N GLY A 49 -6.58 14.83 2.38
CA GLY A 49 -7.98 14.84 2.79
C GLY A 49 -8.86 14.00 1.87
N PHE A 50 -10.03 13.58 2.36
CA PHE A 50 -11.08 12.98 1.55
C PHE A 50 -11.89 14.06 0.79
N SER A 51 -11.23 15.09 0.24
CA SER A 51 -11.89 16.10 -0.60
C SER A 51 -12.30 15.52 -1.96
N TRP A 52 -11.54 14.53 -2.43
CA TRP A 52 -11.66 13.88 -3.73
C TRP A 52 -12.79 12.86 -3.84
N ILE A 53 -13.42 12.43 -2.74
CA ILE A 53 -14.44 11.35 -2.75
C ILE A 53 -15.77 11.69 -3.45
N THR A 54 -15.88 12.86 -4.07
CA THR A 54 -17.01 13.24 -4.90
C THR A 54 -16.51 13.55 -6.31
N ARG A 55 -17.34 13.38 -7.34
CA ARG A 55 -16.95 13.71 -8.74
C ARG A 55 -16.34 15.12 -8.85
N LYS A 56 -17.06 16.13 -8.34
CA LYS A 56 -16.60 17.53 -8.29
C LYS A 56 -15.27 17.71 -7.53
N GLY A 57 -15.05 16.91 -6.49
CA GLY A 57 -13.83 16.90 -5.70
C GLY A 57 -12.64 16.33 -6.47
N ALA A 58 -12.83 15.15 -7.07
CA ALA A 58 -11.84 14.49 -7.92
C ALA A 58 -11.47 15.36 -9.13
N ASP A 59 -12.46 15.87 -9.88
CA ASP A 59 -12.20 16.72 -11.05
C ASP A 59 -11.45 17.99 -10.67
N ARG A 60 -11.77 18.57 -9.50
CA ARG A 60 -11.06 19.75 -8.99
C ARG A 60 -9.61 19.42 -8.66
N LEU A 61 -9.36 18.30 -7.97
CA LEU A 61 -8.03 17.85 -7.62
C LEU A 61 -7.18 17.65 -8.89
N ILE A 62 -7.70 16.93 -9.88
CA ILE A 62 -7.03 16.67 -11.16
C ILE A 62 -6.72 17.98 -11.88
N ARG A 63 -7.71 18.89 -12.02
CA ARG A 63 -7.47 20.20 -12.64
C ARG A 63 -6.40 21.01 -11.92
N GLN A 64 -6.38 20.98 -10.59
CA GLN A 64 -5.37 21.69 -9.79
C GLN A 64 -3.98 21.07 -9.96
N ALA A 65 -3.89 19.73 -9.95
CA ALA A 65 -2.64 19.01 -10.15
C ALA A 65 -2.02 19.36 -11.50
N ARG A 66 -2.80 19.26 -12.58
CA ARG A 66 -2.35 19.61 -13.94
C ARG A 66 -1.91 21.06 -14.06
N ARG A 67 -2.71 22.01 -13.54
CA ARG A 67 -2.39 23.45 -13.60
C ARG A 67 -1.10 23.81 -12.87
N ALA A 68 -0.78 23.08 -11.80
CA ALA A 68 0.44 23.25 -11.04
C ALA A 68 1.62 22.38 -11.55
N GLY A 69 1.42 21.62 -12.62
CA GLY A 69 2.46 20.81 -13.26
C GLY A 69 2.75 19.46 -12.59
N PHE A 70 1.98 19.03 -11.58
CA PHE A 70 2.15 17.69 -10.98
C PHE A 70 1.79 16.60 -11.98
N ASN A 71 2.48 15.46 -11.90
CA ASN A 71 2.25 14.27 -12.72
C ASN A 71 1.90 13.01 -11.90
N VAL A 72 2.01 13.08 -10.57
CA VAL A 72 1.62 11.97 -9.67
C VAL A 72 0.66 12.47 -8.60
N LEU A 73 -0.49 11.80 -8.47
CA LEU A 73 -1.46 12.01 -7.39
C LEU A 73 -1.26 10.98 -6.29
N VAL A 74 -1.22 11.45 -5.04
CA VAL A 74 -1.12 10.61 -3.84
C VAL A 74 -2.36 10.83 -2.96
N PRO A 75 -3.53 10.24 -3.32
CA PRO A 75 -4.75 10.41 -2.55
C PRO A 75 -4.72 9.58 -1.27
N ALA A 76 -5.01 10.20 -0.13
CA ALA A 76 -5.23 9.45 1.12
C ALA A 76 -6.49 8.59 1.00
N VAL A 77 -6.30 7.26 0.96
CA VAL A 77 -7.39 6.28 0.84
C VAL A 77 -7.66 5.57 2.16
N TRP A 78 -6.64 5.38 3.00
CA TRP A 78 -6.76 4.76 4.32
C TRP A 78 -5.94 5.52 5.37
N LYS A 79 -6.62 5.95 6.44
CA LYS A 79 -5.97 6.63 7.57
C LYS A 79 -6.34 6.07 8.95
N GLY A 80 -6.77 4.81 9.00
CA GLY A 80 -7.35 4.21 10.20
C GLY A 80 -8.54 5.00 10.72
N ARG A 81 -9.50 5.30 9.84
CA ARG A 81 -10.78 5.93 10.18
C ARG A 81 -11.89 5.66 9.15
N GLY A 82 -11.76 4.53 8.44
CA GLY A 82 -12.60 4.15 7.30
C GLY A 82 -11.94 4.38 5.94
N SER A 83 -12.47 3.69 4.93
CA SER A 83 -11.93 3.60 3.57
C SER A 83 -12.41 4.72 2.64
N GLY A 84 -11.55 5.08 1.67
CA GLY A 84 -11.85 6.00 0.57
C GLY A 84 -12.55 5.35 -0.63
N TRP A 85 -12.73 4.03 -0.61
CA TRP A 85 -13.39 3.21 -1.62
C TRP A 85 -14.40 2.25 -0.95
N PRO A 86 -15.30 1.59 -1.69
CA PRO A 86 -16.23 0.61 -1.13
C PRO A 86 -15.48 -0.71 -0.86
N SER A 87 -14.78 -0.76 0.26
CA SER A 87 -13.98 -1.92 0.72
C SER A 87 -14.88 -3.05 1.23
N GLN A 88 -14.46 -4.30 1.02
CA GLN A 88 -15.05 -5.46 1.67
C GLN A 88 -14.52 -5.69 3.10
N PHE A 89 -13.34 -5.15 3.42
CA PHE A 89 -12.65 -5.38 4.69
C PHE A 89 -12.91 -4.28 5.73
N ALA A 90 -13.25 -3.06 5.28
CA ALA A 90 -13.39 -1.91 6.16
C ALA A 90 -14.64 -1.08 5.87
N GLU A 91 -15.17 -0.45 6.91
CA GLU A 91 -16.26 0.52 6.78
C GLU A 91 -15.79 1.76 6.00
N LYS A 92 -16.75 2.37 5.29
CA LYS A 92 -16.54 3.62 4.54
C LYS A 92 -16.20 4.76 5.48
N GLU A 93 -15.32 5.67 5.06
CA GLU A 93 -15.01 6.86 5.84
C GLU A 93 -16.27 7.73 6.04
N MET A 94 -16.48 8.25 7.25
CA MET A 94 -17.71 8.98 7.62
C MET A 94 -18.09 10.15 6.68
N LYS A 95 -17.14 10.75 5.97
CA LYS A 95 -17.40 11.83 5.02
C LYS A 95 -18.14 11.38 3.77
N TRP A 96 -18.21 10.08 3.48
CA TRP A 96 -19.10 9.55 2.45
C TRP A 96 -20.54 10.03 2.71
N LEU A 97 -21.03 9.80 3.94
CA LEU A 97 -22.36 10.26 4.36
C LEU A 97 -22.44 11.79 4.39
N LYS A 98 -21.47 12.47 5.02
CA LYS A 98 -21.50 13.94 5.17
C LYS A 98 -21.46 14.69 3.84
N LYS A 99 -20.98 14.05 2.76
CA LYS A 99 -20.89 14.65 1.43
C LYS A 99 -21.95 14.15 0.45
N GLY A 100 -22.89 13.33 0.90
CA GLY A 100 -23.95 12.78 0.05
C GLY A 100 -23.40 11.90 -1.08
N VAL A 101 -22.34 11.14 -0.80
CA VAL A 101 -21.83 10.14 -1.76
C VAL A 101 -22.88 9.05 -1.90
N VAL A 102 -23.44 8.90 -3.10
CA VAL A 102 -24.47 7.90 -3.41
C VAL A 102 -23.92 6.48 -3.26
N ALA A 103 -24.79 5.53 -2.91
CA ALA A 103 -24.41 4.16 -2.53
C ALA A 103 -23.56 3.44 -3.59
N ASP A 104 -23.88 3.66 -4.88
CA ASP A 104 -23.27 2.95 -6.02
C ASP A 104 -22.08 3.69 -6.64
N PHE A 105 -21.65 4.82 -6.06
CA PHE A 105 -20.48 5.55 -6.56
C PHE A 105 -19.21 5.03 -5.89
N ASP A 106 -18.26 4.56 -6.69
CA ASP A 106 -16.90 4.24 -6.26
C ASP A 106 -15.98 5.46 -6.52
N PRO A 107 -15.58 6.19 -5.46
CA PRO A 107 -14.81 7.39 -5.64
C PRO A 107 -13.37 7.13 -6.09
N LEU A 108 -12.79 5.98 -5.72
CA LEU A 108 -11.41 5.66 -6.07
C LEU A 108 -11.33 5.24 -7.54
N ALA A 109 -12.25 4.39 -8.00
CA ALA A 109 -12.35 4.04 -9.42
C ALA A 109 -12.49 5.29 -10.30
N TYR A 110 -13.41 6.21 -9.92
CA TYR A 110 -13.62 7.45 -10.66
C TYR A 110 -12.37 8.35 -10.66
N LEU A 111 -11.70 8.50 -9.51
CA LEU A 111 -10.48 9.31 -9.43
C LEU A 111 -9.38 8.75 -10.34
N ILE A 112 -9.18 7.43 -10.34
CA ILE A 112 -8.16 6.75 -11.16
C ILE A 112 -8.45 6.93 -12.64
N GLU A 113 -9.68 6.61 -13.09
CA GLU A 113 -10.08 6.75 -14.50
C GLU A 113 -9.84 8.19 -15.00
N GLN A 114 -10.29 9.18 -14.23
CA GLN A 114 -10.14 10.58 -14.62
C GLN A 114 -8.69 11.05 -14.54
N ALA A 115 -7.88 10.58 -13.58
CA ALA A 115 -6.47 10.92 -13.47
C ALA A 115 -5.67 10.37 -14.66
N HIS A 116 -5.87 9.09 -14.99
CA HIS A 116 -5.23 8.42 -16.13
C HIS A 116 -5.59 9.08 -17.47
N ALA A 117 -6.87 9.41 -17.69
CA ALA A 117 -7.32 10.17 -18.87
C ALA A 117 -6.67 11.56 -18.99
N ASN A 118 -6.03 12.04 -17.92
CA ASN A 118 -5.35 13.32 -17.83
C ASN A 118 -3.82 13.20 -17.72
N GLY A 119 -3.25 12.00 -17.90
CA GLY A 119 -1.82 11.74 -17.85
C GLY A 119 -1.21 11.87 -16.45
N LEU A 120 -2.00 11.59 -15.40
CA LEU A 120 -1.55 11.58 -14.01
C LEU A 120 -1.48 10.14 -13.52
N GLU A 121 -0.37 9.75 -12.90
CA GLU A 121 -0.30 8.52 -12.12
C GLU A 121 -1.07 8.66 -10.80
N VAL A 122 -1.57 7.56 -10.27
CA VAL A 122 -2.26 7.49 -8.99
C VAL A 122 -1.59 6.46 -8.09
N HIS A 123 -1.08 6.95 -6.95
CA HIS A 123 -0.40 6.17 -5.93
C HIS A 123 -1.20 6.27 -4.62
N PRO A 124 -2.17 5.37 -4.35
CA PRO A 124 -2.99 5.47 -3.16
C PRO A 124 -2.18 5.47 -1.87
N TRP A 125 -2.51 6.37 -0.96
CA TRP A 125 -1.81 6.54 0.31
C TRP A 125 -2.51 5.82 1.44
N PHE A 126 -1.80 4.86 2.02
CA PHE A 126 -2.16 4.11 3.20
C PHE A 126 -1.29 4.51 4.39
N THR A 127 -1.91 4.81 5.54
CA THR A 127 -1.17 4.85 6.81
C THR A 127 -1.34 3.52 7.52
N LEU A 128 -0.31 2.66 7.49
CA LEU A 128 -0.47 1.24 7.85
C LEU A 128 -0.90 1.04 9.30
N SER A 129 -0.22 1.68 10.26
CA SER A 129 -0.51 1.47 11.69
C SER A 129 -1.28 2.60 12.35
N LYS A 130 -1.49 3.74 11.67
CA LYS A 130 -2.15 4.91 12.27
C LYS A 130 -3.63 4.62 12.47
N ARG A 131 -4.15 5.03 13.62
CA ARG A 131 -5.55 4.97 14.01
C ARG A 131 -6.06 6.38 14.32
N GLN A 132 -6.74 7.02 13.37
CA GLN A 132 -7.26 8.38 13.51
C GLN A 132 -8.67 8.46 14.10
N ALA A 133 -9.40 7.36 14.12
CA ALA A 133 -10.68 7.24 14.82
C ALA A 133 -10.61 6.10 15.82
N ASP A 134 -11.44 6.17 16.85
CA ASP A 134 -11.63 5.06 17.78
C ASP A 134 -12.64 4.08 17.19
N PHE A 135 -12.14 3.16 16.38
CA PHE A 135 -12.92 2.14 15.65
C PHE A 135 -12.04 0.90 15.44
N MET A 136 -12.68 -0.23 15.12
CA MET A 136 -12.01 -1.54 15.03
C MET A 136 -11.28 -1.91 16.35
N PRO A 137 -12.01 -2.01 17.47
CA PRO A 137 -11.42 -2.29 18.79
C PRO A 137 -10.71 -3.65 18.84
N VAL A 138 -10.98 -4.56 17.91
CA VAL A 138 -10.31 -5.87 17.81
C VAL A 138 -8.80 -5.76 17.54
N TYR A 139 -8.34 -4.63 17.01
CA TYR A 139 -6.94 -4.40 16.61
C TYR A 139 -6.18 -3.46 17.54
N HIS A 140 -6.75 -3.07 18.67
CA HIS A 140 -6.05 -2.30 19.68
C HIS A 140 -6.58 -2.58 21.08
N ASP A 141 -5.66 -2.69 22.02
CA ASP A 141 -5.96 -3.03 23.41
C ASP A 141 -5.41 -1.94 24.34
N ASP A 142 -5.83 -1.96 25.61
CA ASP A 142 -5.23 -1.13 26.65
C ASP A 142 -3.71 -1.34 26.71
N GLY A 143 -2.95 -0.26 26.62
CA GLY A 143 -1.49 -0.30 26.51
C GLY A 143 -0.95 -0.30 25.08
N THR A 144 -1.80 -0.34 24.06
CA THR A 144 -1.41 0.00 22.67
C THR A 144 -1.08 1.50 22.58
N PRO A 145 -0.06 1.94 21.82
CA PRO A 145 0.25 3.36 21.67
C PRO A 145 -0.94 4.17 21.16
N THR A 146 -1.17 5.34 21.77
CA THR A 146 -2.30 6.23 21.44
C THR A 146 -2.30 6.60 19.95
N ASN A 147 -3.46 6.52 19.29
CA ASN A 147 -3.64 6.75 17.85
C ASN A 147 -2.90 5.76 16.93
N PHE A 148 -2.56 4.59 17.43
CA PHE A 148 -2.04 3.48 16.64
C PHE A 148 -2.88 2.21 16.85
N PHE A 149 -2.87 1.36 15.83
CA PHE A 149 -3.25 -0.04 15.95
C PHE A 149 -2.09 -0.85 16.48
N ASN A 150 -2.39 -2.01 17.07
CA ASN A 150 -1.39 -2.88 17.65
C ASN A 150 -0.69 -3.72 16.56
N VAL A 151 0.45 -3.23 16.08
CA VAL A 151 1.26 -3.89 15.02
C VAL A 151 1.79 -5.27 15.43
N HIS A 152 1.77 -5.62 16.72
CA HIS A 152 2.20 -6.94 17.20
C HIS A 152 1.14 -8.02 16.98
N ARG A 153 -0.13 -7.65 16.78
CA ARG A 153 -1.19 -8.61 16.45
C ARG A 153 -1.04 -9.09 15.01
N GLU A 154 -0.99 -10.40 14.81
CA GLU A 154 -0.84 -10.98 13.48
C GLU A 154 -2.06 -10.73 12.58
N ASP A 155 -3.26 -10.87 13.14
CA ASP A 155 -4.51 -10.60 12.43
C ASP A 155 -4.63 -9.15 11.96
N PHE A 156 -4.13 -8.17 12.72
CA PHE A 156 -4.04 -6.78 12.27
C PHE A 156 -3.09 -6.63 11.07
N ARG A 157 -1.91 -7.29 11.11
CA ARG A 157 -0.97 -7.27 9.98
C ARG A 157 -1.55 -7.92 8.73
N ARG A 158 -2.32 -9.00 8.89
CA ARG A 158 -3.05 -9.64 7.79
C ARG A 158 -4.13 -8.70 7.24
N PHE A 159 -4.95 -8.11 8.12
CA PHE A 159 -5.98 -7.16 7.73
C PHE A 159 -5.43 -5.99 6.91
N ILE A 160 -4.33 -5.37 7.32
CA ILE A 160 -3.77 -4.24 6.57
C ILE A 160 -3.19 -4.68 5.21
N ALA A 161 -2.59 -5.89 5.15
CA ALA A 161 -2.12 -6.46 3.89
C ALA A 161 -3.29 -6.77 2.94
N ASP A 162 -4.37 -7.37 3.44
CA ASP A 162 -5.59 -7.66 2.67
C ASP A 162 -6.25 -6.37 2.16
N LEU A 163 -6.23 -5.30 2.97
CA LEU A 163 -6.79 -4.00 2.58
C LEU A 163 -5.98 -3.33 1.46
N VAL A 164 -4.64 -3.43 1.49
CA VAL A 164 -3.78 -2.94 0.40
C VAL A 164 -3.93 -3.83 -0.83
N GLY A 165 -3.94 -5.15 -0.64
CA GLY A 165 -4.13 -6.16 -1.68
C GLY A 165 -5.45 -5.97 -2.43
N GLU A 166 -6.53 -5.66 -1.72
CA GLU A 166 -7.83 -5.33 -2.32
C GLU A 166 -7.71 -4.21 -3.36
N VAL A 167 -6.94 -3.16 -3.06
CA VAL A 167 -6.76 -2.05 -3.99
C VAL A 167 -5.86 -2.45 -5.15
N ALA A 168 -4.81 -3.24 -4.91
CA ALA A 168 -3.93 -3.74 -5.96
C ALA A 168 -4.67 -4.65 -6.96
N GLU A 169 -5.60 -5.48 -6.48
CA GLU A 169 -6.36 -6.41 -7.31
C GLU A 169 -7.50 -5.75 -8.07
N ARG A 170 -8.18 -4.77 -7.46
CA ARG A 170 -9.41 -4.18 -8.02
C ARG A 170 -9.20 -2.98 -8.92
N TYR A 171 -8.08 -2.27 -8.80
CA TYR A 171 -7.88 -1.00 -9.49
C TYR A 171 -6.55 -0.96 -10.24
N PRO A 172 -6.51 -0.34 -11.44
CA PRO A 172 -5.26 -0.12 -12.16
C PRO A 172 -4.53 1.06 -11.51
N VAL A 173 -3.82 0.84 -10.41
CA VAL A 173 -3.01 1.85 -9.74
C VAL A 173 -1.56 1.79 -10.22
N ASP A 174 -0.87 2.91 -10.21
CA ASP A 174 0.51 3.01 -10.73
C ASP A 174 1.56 2.73 -9.65
N GLY A 175 1.15 2.73 -8.38
CA GLY A 175 2.00 2.43 -7.23
C GLY A 175 1.28 2.63 -5.91
N PHE A 176 2.00 2.53 -4.80
CA PHE A 176 1.46 2.72 -3.45
C PHE A 176 2.36 3.64 -2.63
N ASN A 177 1.75 4.55 -1.87
CA ASN A 177 2.45 5.32 -0.85
C ASN A 177 2.13 4.73 0.53
N LEU A 178 3.04 3.90 1.05
CA LEU A 178 2.93 3.31 2.38
C LEU A 178 3.57 4.23 3.43
N ASP A 179 2.75 4.81 4.30
CA ASP A 179 3.18 5.69 5.39
C ASP A 179 2.80 5.08 6.74
N TYR A 180 3.30 5.66 7.83
CA TYR A 180 3.11 5.17 9.19
C TYR A 180 3.51 3.69 9.31
N VAL A 181 4.61 3.30 8.66
CA VAL A 181 5.26 2.01 8.86
C VAL A 181 6.04 2.06 10.19
N ARG A 182 5.33 2.10 11.31
CA ARG A 182 5.88 2.26 12.67
C ARG A 182 4.89 1.82 13.75
N ALA A 183 5.36 1.40 14.92
CA ALA A 183 4.49 1.01 16.04
C ALA A 183 3.91 2.18 16.85
N GLY A 184 4.42 3.41 16.64
CA GLY A 184 3.97 4.58 17.40
C GLY A 184 4.45 4.65 18.85
N GLY A 185 5.22 3.67 19.29
CA GLY A 185 5.74 3.55 20.65
C GLY A 185 6.09 2.10 20.96
N VAL A 186 6.21 1.78 22.25
CA VAL A 186 6.28 0.40 22.71
C VAL A 186 4.90 0.01 23.23
N CYS A 187 4.30 -1.01 22.63
CA CYS A 187 3.06 -1.60 23.10
C CYS A 187 3.29 -2.24 24.48
N ARG A 188 2.37 -2.01 25.42
CA ARG A 188 2.39 -2.57 26.78
C ARG A 188 1.19 -3.46 27.09
N ALA A 189 0.30 -3.66 26.12
CA ALA A 189 -0.85 -4.55 26.25
C ALA A 189 -0.41 -5.98 26.60
N ASP A 190 -1.29 -6.75 27.24
CA ASP A 190 -1.00 -8.11 27.68
C ASP A 190 -0.50 -9.01 26.53
N LEU A 191 -1.10 -8.88 25.34
CA LEU A 191 -0.65 -9.57 24.14
C LEU A 191 0.81 -9.25 23.80
N CYS A 192 1.22 -7.99 23.94
CA CYS A 192 2.58 -7.55 23.66
C CYS A 192 3.57 -8.05 24.73
N GLN A 193 3.16 -8.10 26.00
CA GLN A 193 3.95 -8.69 27.08
C GLN A 193 4.21 -10.17 26.81
N GLN A 194 3.16 -10.91 26.42
CA GLN A 194 3.23 -12.34 26.12
C GLN A 194 4.07 -12.62 24.87
N ASP A 195 3.84 -11.90 23.77
CA ASP A 195 4.62 -12.05 22.53
C ASP A 195 6.10 -11.73 22.75
N TYR A 196 6.42 -10.69 23.53
CA TYR A 196 7.80 -10.36 23.88
C TYR A 196 8.46 -11.48 24.70
N LEU A 197 7.78 -11.97 25.74
CA LEU A 197 8.29 -13.06 26.58
C LEU A 197 8.51 -14.33 25.76
N GLN A 198 7.56 -14.71 24.91
CA GLN A 198 7.68 -15.89 24.06
C GLN A 198 8.84 -15.80 23.06
N ARG A 199 9.07 -14.62 22.48
CA ARG A 199 10.12 -14.44 21.45
C ARG A 199 11.52 -14.24 22.02
N THR A 200 11.61 -13.60 23.18
CA THR A 200 12.91 -13.18 23.73
C THR A 200 13.31 -13.99 24.97
N GLY A 201 12.36 -14.59 25.67
CA GLY A 201 12.56 -15.19 26.99
C GLY A 201 12.67 -14.16 28.12
N HIS A 202 12.49 -12.86 27.85
CA HIS A 202 12.62 -11.78 28.83
C HIS A 202 11.27 -11.11 29.13
N SER A 203 11.16 -10.50 30.31
CA SER A 203 10.00 -9.68 30.65
C SER A 203 10.09 -8.31 29.96
N LEU A 204 9.06 -7.96 29.19
CA LEU A 204 8.97 -6.67 28.49
C LEU A 204 9.02 -5.48 29.46
N SER A 205 8.31 -5.58 30.59
CA SER A 205 8.32 -4.52 31.60
C SER A 205 9.69 -4.31 32.24
N VAL A 206 10.45 -5.39 32.48
CA VAL A 206 11.81 -5.33 33.02
C VAL A 206 12.78 -4.73 32.01
N ASP A 207 12.76 -5.20 30.76
CA ASP A 207 13.63 -4.67 29.72
C ASP A 207 13.33 -3.20 29.41
N LEU A 208 12.06 -2.78 29.48
CA LEU A 208 11.66 -1.38 29.34
C LEU A 208 12.25 -0.48 30.43
N LEU A 209 12.30 -0.95 31.68
CA LEU A 209 12.91 -0.22 32.79
C LEU A 209 14.43 -0.14 32.64
N ALA A 210 15.06 -1.22 32.17
CA ALA A 210 16.51 -1.32 32.02
C ALA A 210 17.07 -0.65 30.75
N ARG A 211 16.23 -0.31 29.76
CA ARG A 211 16.66 0.09 28.40
C ARG A 211 17.65 1.26 28.31
N GLN A 212 17.72 2.13 29.32
CA GLN A 212 18.63 3.27 29.32
C GLN A 212 20.04 2.91 29.82
N VAL A 213 20.17 1.81 30.55
CA VAL A 213 21.42 1.39 31.22
C VAL A 213 21.89 -0.01 30.80
N ASN A 214 21.05 -0.75 30.07
CA ASN A 214 21.34 -2.08 29.56
C ASN A 214 21.14 -2.12 28.04
N SER A 215 22.25 -2.12 27.30
CA SER A 215 22.24 -2.16 25.83
C SER A 215 21.59 -3.42 25.27
N ALA A 216 21.75 -4.58 25.92
CA ALA A 216 21.11 -5.82 25.48
C ALA A 216 19.57 -5.75 25.61
N ALA A 217 19.06 -5.13 26.68
CA ALA A 217 17.62 -4.87 26.83
C ALA A 217 17.11 -3.91 25.74
N TYR A 218 17.85 -2.85 25.45
CA TYR A 218 17.53 -1.92 24.36
C TYR A 218 17.47 -2.63 23.01
N GLU A 219 18.48 -3.44 22.68
CA GLU A 219 18.56 -4.17 21.41
C GLU A 219 17.42 -5.18 21.25
N ARG A 220 17.07 -5.94 22.30
CA ARG A 220 15.91 -6.86 22.24
C ARG A 220 14.61 -6.12 21.95
N LEU A 221 14.35 -5.01 22.64
CA LEU A 221 13.17 -4.16 22.41
C LEU A 221 13.14 -3.63 20.98
N LEU A 222 14.27 -3.13 20.48
CA LEU A 222 14.39 -2.60 19.13
C LEU A 222 14.13 -3.67 18.09
N GLN A 223 14.75 -4.84 18.21
CA GLN A 223 14.61 -5.95 17.27
C GLN A 223 13.18 -6.51 17.26
N TRP A 224 12.58 -6.70 18.44
CA TRP A 224 11.21 -7.15 18.57
C TRP A 224 10.22 -6.18 17.91
N ASN A 225 10.35 -4.89 18.17
CA ASN A 225 9.46 -3.87 17.60
C ASN A 225 9.68 -3.71 16.09
N ARG A 226 10.95 -3.71 15.64
CA ARG A 226 11.32 -3.65 14.22
C ARG A 226 10.76 -4.82 13.45
N ARG A 227 10.81 -6.04 14.02
CA ARG A 227 10.24 -7.23 13.39
C ARG A 227 8.74 -7.07 13.13
N ALA A 228 7.98 -6.65 14.14
CA ALA A 228 6.53 -6.47 13.99
C ALA A 228 6.19 -5.44 12.89
N VAL A 229 6.94 -4.36 12.80
CA VAL A 229 6.76 -3.33 11.77
C VAL A 229 7.16 -3.80 10.37
N THR A 230 8.27 -4.53 10.25
CA THR A 230 8.79 -5.02 8.97
C THR A 230 7.87 -6.08 8.35
N LEU A 231 7.13 -6.84 9.17
CA LEU A 231 6.17 -7.83 8.68
C LEU A 231 4.88 -7.25 8.09
N MET A 232 4.72 -5.92 8.05
CA MET A 232 3.57 -5.24 7.40
C MET A 232 3.86 -4.79 5.96
N ILE A 233 5.11 -4.88 5.51
CA ILE A 233 5.57 -4.47 4.18
C ILE A 233 6.10 -5.69 3.44
#